data_AF-A0A9E5E172-F1
#
_entry.id   AF-A0A9E5E172-F1
#
_cell.length_a   1.000
_cell.length_b   1.000
_cell.length_c   1.000
_cell.angle_alpha   90.00
_cell.angle_beta   90.00
_cell.angle_gamma   90.00
#
_symmetry.space_group_name_H-M   'P 1'
#
loop_
_entity.id
_entity.type
_entity.pdbx_description
1 polymer ?
#
loop_
_entity_poly.entity_id
_entity_poly.type
_entity_poly.pdbx_seq_one_letter_code
_entity_poly.pdbx_strand_id
1 'polypeptide(L)'
;MRLTLPFPVRRSRVGFTLIEMLVVIAIIGILASLLLPAFAQAKERARVAKCLSNLKQIGFAIQTYVLDNDNRMPVLFDRPVGMPPVGNSMDVVLLKHAGNNVQVFKCPSDRERTFELTGSSYSWNVFINGQPADALKVLNLSLSDTEIPIFFDKDKFHTPLGDDKDVNYLYADGNIKNQLVIGGSILPRP
;
A
#
# COMPACT_ATOMS: atom_id res chain seq x y z
N MET A 1 15.58 34.21 77.57
CA MET A 1 15.36 33.18 76.53
C MET A 1 15.48 33.84 75.17
N ARG A 2 16.63 33.72 74.46
CA ARG A 2 16.82 34.27 73.12
C ARG A 2 16.52 33.18 72.09
N LEU A 3 15.48 33.36 71.28
CA LEU A 3 15.17 32.52 70.13
C LEU A 3 15.91 33.08 68.91
N THR A 4 16.94 32.36 68.44
CA THR A 4 17.56 32.62 67.13
C THR A 4 16.75 31.91 66.06
N LEU A 5 16.03 32.66 65.21
CA LEU A 5 15.35 32.11 64.03
C LEU A 5 16.38 31.83 62.92
N PRO A 6 16.31 30.69 62.21
CA PRO A 6 17.21 30.41 61.09
C PRO A 6 16.84 31.27 59.88
N PHE A 7 17.84 31.91 59.27
CA PHE A 7 17.66 32.65 58.02
C PHE A 7 17.34 31.67 56.86
N PRO A 8 16.29 31.92 56.05
CA PRO A 8 16.00 31.08 54.90
C PRO A 8 17.09 31.24 53.83
N VAL A 9 17.79 30.16 53.53
CA VAL A 9 18.74 30.10 52.41
C VAL A 9 17.95 30.29 51.11
N ARG A 10 18.09 31.46 50.46
CA ARG A 10 17.56 31.69 49.11
C ARG A 10 18.21 30.66 48.18
N ARG A 11 17.44 29.65 47.74
CA ARG A 11 17.86 28.83 46.60
C ARG A 11 18.02 29.77 45.41
N SER A 12 19.24 29.89 44.90
CA SER A 12 19.49 30.53 43.62
C SER A 12 18.68 29.79 42.56
N ARG A 13 17.61 30.41 42.08
CA ARG A 13 16.99 29.93 40.84
C ARG A 13 17.96 30.31 39.74
N VAL A 14 18.72 29.33 39.26
CA VAL A 14 19.46 29.44 38.01
C VAL A 14 18.42 29.61 36.92
N GLY A 15 18.30 30.83 36.39
CA GLY A 15 17.42 31.13 35.27
C GLY A 15 18.13 30.80 33.97
N PHE A 16 17.42 30.14 33.06
CA PHE A 16 17.90 29.93 31.69
C PHE A 16 17.95 31.28 30.97
N THR A 17 19.03 31.57 30.26
CA THR A 17 19.12 32.77 29.44
C THR A 17 18.34 32.58 28.13
N LEU A 18 17.81 33.67 27.58
CA LEU A 18 17.13 33.64 26.28
C LEU A 18 18.04 33.08 25.18
N ILE A 19 19.34 33.39 25.24
CA ILE A 19 20.33 32.94 24.26
C ILE A 19 20.51 31.42 24.32
N GLU A 20 20.58 30.83 25.52
CA GLU A 20 20.72 29.37 25.66
C GLU A 20 19.51 28.62 25.06
N MET A 21 18.29 29.12 25.27
CA MET A 21 17.11 28.53 24.62
C MET A 21 17.14 28.72 23.11
N LEU A 22 17.57 29.88 22.63
CA LEU A 22 17.59 30.21 21.20
C LEU A 22 18.62 29.36 20.42
N VAL A 23 19.78 29.11 21.00
CA VAL A 23 20.79 28.21 20.40
C VAL A 23 20.29 26.77 20.34
N VAL A 24 19.62 26.28 21.39
CA VAL A 24 19.09 24.91 21.42
C VAL A 24 18.03 24.68 20.35
N ILE A 25 17.05 25.59 20.22
CA ILE A 25 16.03 25.48 19.17
C ILE A 25 16.63 25.61 17.78
N ALA A 26 17.68 26.43 17.60
CA ALA A 26 18.39 26.55 16.32
C ALA A 26 19.06 25.23 15.93
N ILE A 27 19.74 24.56 16.86
CA ILE A 27 20.38 23.26 16.62
C ILE A 27 19.31 22.19 16.32
N ILE A 28 18.23 22.13 17.10
CA ILE A 28 17.12 21.18 16.85
C ILE A 28 16.51 21.43 15.47
N GLY A 29 16.32 22.69 15.07
CA GLY A 29 15.81 23.07 13.76
C GLY A 29 16.69 22.59 12.60
N ILE A 30 18.01 22.74 12.73
CA ILE A 30 18.98 22.26 11.72
C ILE A 30 18.95 20.73 11.64
N LEU A 31 18.95 20.03 12.77
CA LEU A 31 18.90 18.57 12.77
C LEU A 31 17.58 18.05 12.20
N ALA A 32 16.46 18.66 12.57
CA ALA A 32 15.14 18.29 12.07
C ALA A 32 15.02 18.51 10.55
N SER A 33 15.54 19.62 10.02
CA SER A 33 15.44 19.93 8.58
C SER A 33 16.19 18.90 7.72
N LEU A 34 17.27 18.31 8.22
CA LEU A 34 18.01 17.25 7.55
C LEU A 34 17.31 15.88 7.67
N LEU A 35 16.64 15.61 8.80
CA LEU A 35 16.00 14.32 9.07
C LEU A 35 14.62 14.15 8.43
N LEU A 36 13.83 15.23 8.34
CA LEU A 36 12.46 15.19 7.81
C LEU A 36 12.34 14.61 6.38
N PRO A 37 13.15 15.01 5.38
CA PRO A 37 13.02 14.46 4.03
C PRO A 37 13.36 12.97 3.97
N ALA A 38 14.39 12.53 4.69
CA ALA A 38 14.77 11.12 4.76
C ALA A 38 13.68 10.27 5.43
N PHE A 39 13.08 10.78 6.52
CA PHE A 39 11.99 10.11 7.22
C PHE A 39 10.73 9.99 6.35
N ALA A 40 10.39 11.03 5.58
CA ALA A 40 9.26 11.00 4.64
C ALA A 40 9.43 9.90 3.58
N GLN A 41 10.63 9.78 2.98
CA GLN A 41 10.93 8.72 2.01
C GLN A 41 10.89 7.33 2.66
N ALA A 42 11.47 7.17 3.85
CA ALA A 42 11.44 5.89 4.57
C ALA A 42 10.01 5.43 4.88
N LYS A 43 9.14 6.36 5.30
CA LYS A 43 7.72 6.10 5.54
C LYS A 43 6.99 5.66 4.28
N GLU A 44 7.26 6.28 3.12
CA GLU A 44 6.64 5.86 1.86
C GLU A 44 7.11 4.46 1.44
N ARG A 45 8.42 4.18 1.53
CA ARG A 45 8.94 2.84 1.25
C ARG A 45 8.31 1.76 2.14
N ALA A 46 8.04 2.08 3.41
CA ALA A 46 7.35 1.17 4.32
C ALA A 46 5.90 0.90 3.88
N ARG A 47 5.18 1.93 3.39
CA ARG A 47 3.83 1.75 2.82
C ARG A 47 3.85 0.85 1.58
N VAL A 48 4.84 1.04 0.70
CA VAL A 48 5.01 0.21 -0.50
C VAL A 48 5.31 -1.23 -0.13
N ALA A 49 6.23 -1.47 0.81
CA ALA A 49 6.51 -2.81 1.31
C ALA A 49 5.25 -3.51 1.85
N LYS A 50 4.39 -2.76 2.54
CA LYS A 50 3.10 -3.27 3.03
C LYS A 50 2.09 -3.50 1.89
N CYS A 51 2.03 -2.64 0.88
CA CYS A 51 1.25 -2.84 -0.35
C CYS A 51 1.66 -4.14 -1.07
N LEU A 52 2.96 -4.34 -1.28
CA LEU A 52 3.50 -5.57 -1.87
C LEU A 52 3.16 -6.82 -1.05
N SER A 53 3.24 -6.72 0.28
CA SER A 53 2.83 -7.81 1.19
C SER A 53 1.33 -8.10 1.08
N ASN A 54 0.49 -7.08 0.89
CA ASN A 54 -0.93 -7.24 0.68
C ASN A 54 -1.21 -7.92 -0.68
N LEU A 55 -0.58 -7.49 -1.78
CA LEU A 55 -0.67 -8.16 -3.08
C LEU A 55 -0.24 -9.64 -3.02
N LYS A 56 0.85 -9.96 -2.30
CA LYS A 56 1.25 -11.36 -2.10
C LYS A 56 0.18 -12.17 -1.35
N GLN A 57 -0.41 -11.61 -0.30
CA GLN A 57 -1.51 -12.26 0.43
C GLN A 57 -2.74 -12.46 -0.47
N ILE A 58 -3.06 -11.50 -1.33
CA ILE A 58 -4.12 -11.65 -2.35
C ILE A 58 -3.79 -12.78 -3.31
N GLY A 59 -2.55 -12.86 -3.81
CA GLY A 59 -2.10 -13.95 -4.67
C GLY A 59 -2.30 -15.33 -4.03
N PHE A 60 -1.95 -15.48 -2.75
CA PHE A 60 -2.22 -16.71 -1.99
C PHE A 60 -3.72 -16.97 -1.80
N ALA A 61 -4.53 -15.93 -1.55
CA ALA A 61 -5.98 -16.06 -1.44
C ALA A 61 -6.61 -16.55 -2.75
N ILE A 62 -6.11 -16.09 -3.91
CA ILE A 62 -6.56 -16.56 -5.22
C ILE A 62 -6.16 -18.02 -5.43
N GLN A 63 -4.92 -18.40 -5.13
CA GLN A 63 -4.49 -19.80 -5.26
C GLN A 63 -5.34 -20.72 -4.39
N THR A 64 -5.62 -20.31 -3.14
CA THR A 64 -6.51 -21.06 -2.24
C THR A 64 -7.94 -21.15 -2.79
N TYR A 65 -8.46 -20.04 -3.34
CA TYR A 65 -9.77 -20.04 -4.00
C TYR A 65 -9.80 -21.04 -5.18
N VAL A 66 -8.79 -21.00 -6.05
CA VAL A 66 -8.69 -21.87 -7.23
C VAL A 66 -8.69 -23.35 -6.82
N LEU A 67 -7.96 -23.70 -5.75
CA LEU A 67 -7.93 -25.06 -5.19
C LEU A 67 -9.31 -25.51 -4.68
N ASP A 68 -10.07 -24.59 -4.07
CA ASP A 68 -11.40 -24.87 -3.53
C ASP A 68 -12.52 -24.85 -4.61
N ASN A 69 -12.24 -24.36 -5.83
CA ASN A 69 -13.24 -24.07 -6.87
C ASN A 69 -12.85 -24.66 -8.24
N ASP A 70 -12.58 -25.97 -8.29
CA ASP A 70 -12.37 -26.74 -9.54
C ASP A 70 -11.32 -26.16 -10.50
N ASN A 71 -10.23 -25.62 -9.95
CA ASN A 71 -9.15 -24.98 -10.71
C ASN A 71 -9.61 -23.77 -11.57
N ARG A 72 -10.62 -23.03 -11.11
CA ARG A 72 -11.15 -21.86 -11.85
C ARG A 72 -10.81 -20.55 -11.15
N MET A 73 -10.51 -19.54 -11.95
CA MET A 73 -10.33 -18.18 -11.49
C MET A 73 -11.63 -17.62 -10.91
N PRO A 74 -11.55 -16.79 -9.86
CA PRO A 74 -12.73 -16.17 -9.27
C PRO A 74 -13.41 -15.26 -10.29
N VAL A 75 -14.74 -15.18 -10.20
CA VAL A 75 -15.52 -14.18 -10.95
C VAL A 75 -15.66 -12.94 -10.10
N LEU A 76 -14.81 -11.95 -10.36
CA LEU A 76 -14.75 -10.69 -9.64
C LEU A 76 -15.13 -9.53 -10.55
N PHE A 77 -15.74 -8.52 -9.96
CA PHE A 77 -16.06 -7.28 -10.65
C PHE A 77 -15.29 -6.14 -10.00
N ASP A 78 -14.45 -5.47 -10.80
CA ASP A 78 -13.85 -4.23 -10.35
C ASP A 78 -14.90 -3.12 -10.32
N ARG A 79 -14.81 -2.28 -9.29
CA ARG A 79 -15.70 -1.14 -9.09
C ARG A 79 -14.92 0.15 -9.27
N PRO A 80 -15.17 0.91 -10.34
CA PRO A 80 -14.63 2.26 -10.47
C PRO A 80 -15.24 3.21 -9.44
N VAL A 81 -14.48 4.24 -9.06
CA VAL A 81 -14.99 5.32 -8.19
C VAL A 81 -16.14 6.03 -8.91
N GLY A 82 -17.23 6.30 -8.19
CA GLY A 82 -18.40 7.00 -8.73
C GLY A 82 -19.36 6.14 -9.55
N MET A 83 -19.07 4.85 -9.74
CA MET A 83 -19.99 3.92 -10.42
C MET A 83 -20.72 3.00 -9.43
N PRO A 84 -21.97 2.59 -9.76
CA PRO A 84 -22.67 1.57 -8.98
C PRO A 84 -21.94 0.22 -9.10
N PRO A 85 -22.04 -0.65 -8.08
CA PRO A 85 -21.47 -1.98 -8.16
C PRO A 85 -22.15 -2.79 -9.27
N VAL A 86 -21.34 -3.39 -10.14
CA VAL A 86 -21.79 -4.24 -11.26
C VAL A 86 -21.72 -5.74 -10.96
N GLY A 87 -21.27 -6.09 -9.75
CA GLY A 87 -21.21 -7.46 -9.25
C GLY A 87 -20.43 -7.53 -7.93
N ASN A 88 -20.07 -8.74 -7.52
CA ASN A 88 -19.33 -8.95 -6.28
C ASN A 88 -17.88 -8.49 -6.42
N SER A 89 -17.47 -7.62 -5.50
CA SER A 89 -16.10 -7.13 -5.39
C SER A 89 -15.20 -8.18 -4.73
N MET A 90 -13.89 -8.02 -4.92
CA MET A 90 -12.88 -8.95 -4.42
C MET A 90 -12.85 -9.09 -2.90
N ASP A 91 -13.13 -8.02 -2.16
CA ASP A 91 -13.22 -8.00 -0.70
C ASP A 91 -14.41 -8.79 -0.16
N VAL A 92 -15.35 -9.17 -1.02
CA VAL A 92 -16.46 -10.07 -0.69
C VAL A 92 -16.09 -11.52 -1.06
N VAL A 93 -15.66 -11.75 -2.31
CA VAL A 93 -15.42 -13.10 -2.84
C VAL A 93 -14.17 -13.76 -2.24
N LEU A 94 -13.08 -13.01 -2.10
CA LEU A 94 -11.80 -13.53 -1.63
C LEU A 94 -11.64 -13.43 -0.11
N LEU A 95 -12.58 -12.83 0.62
CA LEU A 95 -12.43 -12.55 2.06
C LEU A 95 -12.08 -13.79 2.89
N LYS A 96 -12.83 -14.88 2.66
CA LYS A 96 -12.61 -16.16 3.35
C LYS A 96 -11.19 -16.67 3.12
N HIS A 97 -10.72 -16.61 1.88
CA HIS A 97 -9.41 -17.10 1.46
C HIS A 97 -8.27 -16.15 1.86
N ALA A 98 -8.57 -14.88 2.11
CA ALA A 98 -7.67 -13.88 2.66
C ALA A 98 -7.63 -13.89 4.21
N GLY A 99 -8.04 -15.00 4.84
CA GLY A 99 -8.03 -15.13 6.30
C GLY A 99 -9.05 -14.24 7.02
N ASN A 100 -10.15 -13.89 6.35
CA ASN A 100 -11.18 -12.95 6.82
C ASN A 100 -10.62 -11.56 7.17
N ASN A 101 -9.50 -11.16 6.54
CA ASN A 101 -8.88 -9.87 6.77
C ASN A 101 -9.12 -8.91 5.59
N VAL A 102 -10.15 -8.07 5.73
CA VAL A 102 -10.49 -7.08 4.68
C VAL A 102 -9.37 -6.05 4.43
N GLN A 103 -8.49 -5.81 5.40
CA GLN A 103 -7.40 -4.83 5.27
C GLN A 103 -6.34 -5.26 4.25
N VAL A 104 -6.34 -6.53 3.83
CA VAL A 104 -5.50 -7.03 2.75
C VAL A 104 -5.85 -6.36 1.42
N PHE A 105 -7.10 -5.97 1.21
CA PHE A 105 -7.56 -5.29 -0.02
C PHE A 105 -7.35 -3.76 -0.01
N LYS A 106 -6.74 -3.22 1.06
CA LYS A 106 -6.42 -1.79 1.17
C LYS A 106 -4.93 -1.54 0.93
N CYS A 107 -4.60 -0.60 0.05
CA CYS A 107 -3.25 -0.08 -0.10
C CYS A 107 -3.00 0.98 0.99
N PRO A 108 -1.89 0.93 1.75
CA PRO A 108 -1.57 1.96 2.75
C PRO A 108 -1.29 3.35 2.16
N SER A 109 -1.02 3.43 0.85
CA SER A 109 -0.84 4.67 0.11
C SER A 109 -2.13 5.16 -0.56
N ASP A 110 -3.26 4.47 -0.35
CA ASP A 110 -4.59 4.95 -0.75
C ASP A 110 -4.99 6.16 0.09
N ARG A 111 -4.89 7.36 -0.50
CA ARG A 111 -5.22 8.64 0.14
C ARG A 111 -6.60 9.15 -0.23
N GLU A 112 -7.17 8.66 -1.33
CA GLU A 112 -8.45 9.11 -1.88
C GLU A 112 -9.64 8.30 -1.39
N ARG A 113 -9.39 7.37 -0.45
CA ARG A 113 -10.40 6.48 0.13
C ARG A 113 -11.01 5.55 -0.92
N THR A 114 -10.21 5.17 -1.90
CA THR A 114 -10.62 4.30 -3.01
C THR A 114 -11.14 2.96 -2.49
N PHE A 115 -10.47 2.38 -1.49
CA PHE A 115 -10.93 1.19 -0.77
C PHE A 115 -12.34 1.37 -0.19
N GLU A 116 -12.60 2.45 0.55
CA GLU A 116 -13.90 2.68 1.17
C GLU A 116 -15.01 2.90 0.15
N LEU A 117 -14.69 3.47 -1.02
CA LEU A 117 -15.65 3.76 -2.08
C LEU A 117 -15.92 2.56 -2.99
N THR A 118 -14.95 1.66 -3.16
CA THR A 118 -14.98 0.62 -4.20
C THR A 118 -14.84 -0.81 -3.68
N GLY A 119 -14.53 -0.98 -2.39
CA GLY A 119 -14.24 -2.28 -1.77
C GLY A 119 -12.77 -2.71 -1.87
N SER A 120 -11.98 -2.09 -2.74
CA SER A 120 -10.55 -2.43 -2.90
C SER A 120 -9.72 -1.29 -3.47
N SER A 121 -8.51 -1.11 -2.93
CA SER A 121 -7.48 -0.27 -3.58
C SER A 121 -6.84 -0.96 -4.77
N TYR A 122 -7.15 -2.22 -5.05
CA TYR A 122 -6.62 -2.96 -6.20
C TYR A 122 -7.71 -3.20 -7.24
N SER A 123 -7.30 -3.35 -8.48
CA SER A 123 -8.13 -3.71 -9.62
C SER A 123 -7.84 -5.13 -10.06
N TRP A 124 -8.89 -5.81 -10.51
CA TRP A 124 -8.85 -7.18 -11.01
C TRP A 124 -8.93 -7.19 -12.54
N ASN A 125 -8.16 -8.07 -13.17
CA ASN A 125 -8.29 -8.33 -14.60
C ASN A 125 -9.59 -9.10 -14.88
N VAL A 126 -10.66 -8.40 -15.27
CA VAL A 126 -11.97 -9.03 -15.52
C VAL A 126 -11.97 -10.02 -16.69
N PHE A 127 -10.99 -9.95 -17.60
CA PHE A 127 -10.93 -10.83 -18.77
C PHE A 127 -10.66 -12.29 -18.41
N ILE A 128 -10.09 -12.56 -17.24
CA ILE A 128 -9.76 -13.92 -16.77
C ILE A 128 -10.82 -14.53 -15.85
N ASN A 129 -11.96 -13.85 -15.66
CA ASN A 129 -13.06 -14.35 -14.83
C ASN A 129 -13.52 -15.77 -15.24
N GLY A 130 -13.53 -16.71 -14.29
CA GLY A 130 -14.04 -18.07 -14.48
C GLY A 130 -13.22 -18.95 -15.44
N GLN A 131 -12.11 -18.44 -15.97
CA GLN A 131 -11.19 -19.21 -16.79
C GLN A 131 -10.48 -20.28 -15.94
N PRO A 132 -10.09 -21.41 -16.53
CA PRO A 132 -9.20 -22.37 -15.87
C PRO A 132 -7.86 -21.70 -15.53
N ALA A 133 -7.38 -21.88 -14.31
CA ALA A 133 -6.19 -21.18 -13.81
C ALA A 133 -4.88 -21.59 -14.51
N ASP A 134 -4.87 -22.75 -15.16
CA ASP A 134 -3.75 -23.31 -15.93
C ASP A 134 -3.82 -23.00 -17.44
N ALA A 135 -4.86 -22.30 -17.91
CA ALA A 135 -5.02 -21.96 -19.32
C ALA A 135 -5.66 -20.57 -19.51
N LEU A 136 -5.05 -19.55 -18.88
CA LEU A 136 -5.49 -18.17 -18.95
C LEU A 136 -5.27 -17.55 -20.35
N LYS A 137 -6.25 -16.77 -20.80
CA LYS A 137 -6.23 -16.03 -22.07
C LYS A 137 -6.75 -14.61 -21.86
N VAL A 138 -6.09 -13.64 -22.49
CA VAL A 138 -6.52 -12.23 -22.48
C VAL A 138 -6.77 -11.79 -23.91
N LEU A 139 -8.00 -11.37 -24.23
CA LEU A 139 -8.37 -10.83 -25.56
C LEU A 139 -7.90 -11.70 -26.74
N ASN A 140 -8.12 -13.01 -26.66
CA ASN A 140 -7.69 -14.04 -27.62
C ASN A 140 -6.17 -14.28 -27.74
N LEU A 141 -5.36 -13.62 -26.93
CA LEU A 141 -3.92 -13.88 -26.84
C LEU A 141 -3.66 -14.99 -25.82
N SER A 142 -2.94 -16.02 -26.25
CA SER A 142 -2.37 -17.02 -25.34
C SER A 142 -0.99 -16.51 -24.92
N LEU A 143 -0.92 -15.90 -23.75
CA LEU A 143 0.29 -15.33 -23.17
C LEU A 143 0.89 -16.31 -22.15
N SER A 144 2.18 -16.15 -21.83
CA SER A 144 2.77 -16.85 -20.69
C SER A 144 2.19 -16.31 -19.37
N ASP A 145 2.06 -17.15 -18.33
CA ASP A 145 1.59 -16.74 -16.99
C ASP A 145 2.41 -15.57 -16.41
N THR A 146 3.68 -15.47 -16.79
CA THR A 146 4.60 -14.39 -16.40
C THR A 146 4.26 -13.02 -17.00
N GLU A 147 3.34 -12.99 -17.97
CA GLU A 147 2.92 -11.83 -18.76
C GLU A 147 1.44 -11.47 -18.54
N ILE A 148 0.70 -12.25 -17.74
CA ILE A 148 -0.71 -12.01 -17.45
C ILE A 148 -0.82 -11.31 -16.09
N PRO A 149 -1.03 -9.98 -16.05
CA PRO A 149 -1.38 -9.31 -14.81
C PRO A 149 -2.78 -9.76 -14.38
N ILE A 150 -2.89 -10.24 -13.15
CA ILE A 150 -4.16 -10.65 -12.55
C ILE A 150 -4.72 -9.55 -11.66
N PHE A 151 -3.84 -8.84 -10.95
CA PHE A 151 -4.17 -7.78 -10.01
C PHE A 151 -3.21 -6.60 -10.20
N PHE A 152 -3.68 -5.39 -9.95
CA PHE A 152 -2.83 -4.20 -10.00
C PHE A 152 -3.38 -3.08 -9.11
N ASP A 153 -2.53 -2.12 -8.75
CA ASP A 153 -3.01 -0.93 -8.03
C ASP A 153 -4.04 -0.19 -8.87
N LYS A 154 -5.18 0.17 -8.27
CA LYS A 154 -6.28 0.85 -8.96
C LYS A 154 -5.93 2.28 -9.39
N ASP A 155 -4.96 2.89 -8.72
CA ASP A 155 -4.48 4.25 -8.97
C ASP A 155 -2.96 4.34 -8.75
N LYS A 156 -2.38 5.48 -9.11
CA LYS A 156 -0.95 5.82 -8.99
C LYS A 156 -0.57 6.14 -7.53
N PHE A 157 -0.81 5.20 -6.62
CA PHE A 157 -0.61 5.41 -5.17
C PHE A 157 0.84 5.68 -4.76
N HIS A 158 1.81 5.31 -5.61
CA HIS A 158 3.23 5.31 -5.25
C HIS A 158 4.07 6.38 -5.98
N THR A 159 3.42 7.42 -6.52
CA THR A 159 4.08 8.57 -7.17
C THR A 159 5.24 9.20 -6.39
N PRO A 160 5.29 9.26 -5.03
CA PRO A 160 6.43 9.86 -4.34
C PRO A 160 7.74 9.08 -4.48
N LEU A 161 7.72 7.85 -5.02
CA LEU A 161 8.92 7.06 -5.32
C LEU A 161 9.48 7.26 -6.73
N GLY A 162 8.81 8.09 -7.55
CA GLY A 162 9.12 8.29 -8.96
C GLY A 162 7.99 7.78 -9.84
N ASP A 163 7.81 8.43 -10.99
CA ASP A 163 6.73 8.08 -11.91
C ASP A 163 6.83 6.62 -12.33
N ASP A 164 8.02 6.05 -12.54
CA ASP A 164 8.24 4.65 -12.94
C ASP A 164 7.85 3.58 -11.90
N LYS A 165 7.36 3.97 -10.72
CA LYS A 165 7.05 3.07 -9.60
C LYS A 165 5.69 3.34 -9.00
N ASP A 166 4.81 4.01 -9.74
CA ASP A 166 3.53 4.50 -9.25
C ASP A 166 2.46 3.40 -9.10
N VAL A 167 2.57 2.31 -9.87
CA VAL A 167 1.62 1.19 -9.91
C VAL A 167 2.35 -0.15 -9.78
N ASN A 168 1.84 -1.03 -8.91
CA ASN A 168 2.27 -2.43 -8.80
C ASN A 168 1.31 -3.36 -9.56
N TYR A 169 1.87 -4.37 -10.20
CA TYR A 169 1.16 -5.42 -10.94
C TYR A 169 1.54 -6.79 -10.39
N LEU A 170 0.56 -7.54 -9.92
CA LEU A 170 0.67 -8.96 -9.58
C LEU A 170 0.33 -9.78 -10.82
N TYR A 171 1.25 -10.66 -11.21
CA TYR A 171 1.14 -11.55 -12.36
C TYR A 171 0.64 -12.94 -11.95
N ALA A 172 0.16 -13.73 -12.91
CA ALA A 172 -0.39 -15.06 -12.68
C ALA A 172 0.66 -16.04 -12.11
N ASP A 173 1.94 -15.85 -12.46
CA ASP A 173 3.08 -16.55 -11.85
C ASP A 173 3.35 -16.18 -10.37
N GLY A 174 2.59 -15.22 -9.83
CA GLY A 174 2.70 -14.70 -8.48
C GLY A 174 3.77 -13.62 -8.31
N ASN A 175 4.51 -13.25 -9.35
CA ASN A 175 5.50 -12.16 -9.27
C ASN A 175 4.82 -10.80 -9.25
N ILE A 176 5.43 -9.84 -8.54
CA ILE A 176 4.97 -8.46 -8.51
C ILE A 176 6.02 -7.59 -9.20
N LYS A 177 5.59 -6.80 -10.19
CA LYS A 177 6.44 -5.86 -10.93
C LYS A 177 5.79 -4.48 -10.91
N ASN A 178 6.60 -3.44 -11.04
CA ASN A 178 6.16 -2.05 -11.20
C ASN A 178 6.02 -1.61 -12.67
N GLN A 179 6.07 -2.58 -13.59
CA GLN A 179 5.96 -2.35 -15.03
C GLN A 179 4.97 -3.34 -15.61
N LEU A 180 4.13 -2.84 -16.51
CA LEU A 180 3.23 -3.66 -17.31
C LEU A 180 3.98 -4.25 -18.49
N VAL A 181 4.11 -5.56 -18.51
CA VAL A 181 4.79 -6.33 -19.57
C VAL A 181 3.77 -7.24 -20.23
N ILE A 182 3.57 -7.08 -21.54
CA ILE A 182 2.69 -7.95 -22.34
C ILE A 182 3.47 -8.36 -23.61
N GLY A 183 3.58 -9.67 -23.85
CA GLY A 183 4.27 -10.22 -25.04
C GLY A 183 5.75 -9.81 -25.12
N GLY A 184 6.45 -9.78 -23.98
CA GLY A 184 7.86 -9.38 -23.88
C GLY A 184 8.15 -7.89 -24.04
N SER A 185 7.12 -7.07 -24.27
CA SER A 185 7.25 -5.62 -24.42
C SER A 185 6.71 -4.86 -23.21
N ILE A 186 7.45 -3.84 -22.77
CA ILE A 186 6.98 -2.90 -21.75
C ILE A 186 5.97 -1.97 -22.43
N LEU A 187 4.71 -2.02 -21.99
CA LEU A 187 3.68 -1.17 -22.56
C LEU A 187 3.74 0.25 -21.99
N PRO A 188 3.44 1.28 -22.82
CA PRO A 188 3.29 2.64 -22.33
C PRO A 188 2.14 2.69 -21.33
N ARG A 189 2.37 3.40 -20.23
CA ARG A 189 1.41 3.51 -19.13
C ARG A 189 0.25 4.42 -19.55
N PRO A 190 -1.01 4.07 -19.21
CA PRO A 190 -2.16 4.95 -19.43
C PRO A 190 -2.10 6.25 -18.60
#